data_AF-A0A537PEC5-F1
#
_entry.id   AF-A0A537PEC5-F1
#
_cell.length_a   1.000
_cell.length_b   1.000
_cell.length_c   1.000
_cell.angle_alpha   90.00
_cell.angle_beta   90.00
_cell.angle_gamma   90.00
#
_symmetry.space_group_name_H-M   'P 1'
#
loop_
_entity.id
_entity.type
_entity.pdbx_description
1 polymer ?
#
loop_
_entity_poly.entity_id
_entity_poly.type
_entity_poly.pdbx_seq_one_letter_code
_entity_poly.pdbx_strand_id
1 'polypeptide(L)'
;PCAMGAIGVTGGTAANALAAKADLILAVGTRLSDFTTASRSLFRTSSATLIQLNAAGFDAAKHGALPLIADARAGLDALDRALAT
;
A
#
# COMPACT_ATOMS: atom_id res chain seq x y z
N PRO A 1 6.54 18.52 -3.37
CA PRO A 1 5.22 17.86 -3.30
C PRO A 1 5.31 16.41 -3.83
N CYS A 2 5.02 15.42 -2.99
CA CYS A 2 5.16 13.99 -3.34
C CYS A 2 3.81 13.26 -3.55
N ALA A 3 2.69 13.97 -3.38
CA ALA A 3 1.36 13.39 -3.54
C ALA A 3 0.96 13.33 -5.03
N MET A 4 0.54 12.15 -5.50
CA MET A 4 0.16 11.93 -6.90
C MET A 4 -1.36 11.92 -7.13
N GLY A 5 -2.16 12.15 -6.08
CA GLY A 5 -3.63 12.14 -6.15
C GLY A 5 -4.23 10.75 -5.98
N ALA A 6 -5.49 10.60 -6.40
CA ALA A 6 -6.24 9.36 -6.28
C ALA A 6 -5.66 8.22 -7.15
N ILE A 7 -5.82 6.99 -6.68
CA ILE A 7 -5.32 5.75 -7.30
C ILE A 7 -6.47 4.78 -7.54
N GLY A 8 -6.31 3.87 -8.51
CA GLY A 8 -7.27 2.80 -8.76
C GLY A 8 -8.07 3.00 -10.05
N VAL A 9 -9.22 2.34 -10.16
CA VAL A 9 -10.10 2.35 -11.35
C VAL A 9 -10.49 3.78 -11.76
N THR A 10 -10.74 4.65 -10.77
CA THR A 10 -11.06 6.07 -10.96
C THR A 10 -9.89 7.00 -10.62
N GLY A 11 -8.69 6.45 -10.46
CA GLY A 11 -7.47 7.18 -10.11
C GLY A 11 -6.87 7.95 -11.27
N GLY A 12 -5.95 8.86 -10.96
CA GLY A 12 -5.20 9.62 -11.95
C GLY A 12 -4.16 8.77 -12.66
N THR A 13 -3.91 9.07 -13.95
CA THR A 13 -2.91 8.36 -14.77
C THR A 13 -1.53 8.35 -14.14
N ALA A 14 -1.11 9.46 -13.53
CA ALA A 14 0.21 9.57 -12.90
C ALA A 14 0.36 8.67 -11.66
N ALA A 15 -0.66 8.62 -10.79
CA ALA A 15 -0.66 7.75 -9.61
C ALA A 15 -0.64 6.27 -10.01
N ASN A 16 -1.48 5.88 -10.97
CA ASN A 16 -1.55 4.50 -11.46
C ASN A 16 -0.26 4.06 -12.16
N ALA A 17 0.34 4.94 -12.96
CA ALA A 17 1.61 4.66 -13.64
C ALA A 17 2.77 4.50 -12.66
N LEU A 18 2.79 5.26 -11.56
CA LEU A 18 3.79 5.11 -10.50
C LEU A 18 3.58 3.78 -9.75
N ALA A 19 2.35 3.48 -9.36
CA ALA A 19 2.02 2.25 -8.65
C ALA A 19 2.35 0.98 -9.45
N ALA A 20 2.12 1.01 -10.77
CA ALA A 20 2.47 -0.11 -11.65
C ALA A 20 3.97 -0.35 -11.81
N LYS A 21 4.81 0.62 -11.43
CA LYS A 21 6.28 0.53 -11.48
C LYS A 21 6.92 0.32 -10.11
N ALA A 22 6.13 0.35 -9.04
CA ALA A 22 6.63 0.18 -7.69
C ALA A 22 7.18 -1.24 -7.49
N ASP A 23 8.31 -1.33 -6.80
CA ASP A 23 8.91 -2.55 -6.26
C ASP A 23 8.50 -2.80 -4.80
N LEU A 24 8.07 -1.75 -4.10
CA LEU A 24 7.50 -1.79 -2.76
C LEU A 24 6.24 -0.94 -2.68
N ILE A 25 5.18 -1.49 -2.09
CA ILE A 25 3.93 -0.78 -1.82
C ILE A 25 3.65 -0.88 -0.32
N LEU A 26 3.63 0.26 0.38
CA LEU A 26 3.17 0.36 1.76
C LEU A 26 1.71 0.83 1.80
N ALA A 27 0.80 -0.09 2.03
CA ALA A 27 -0.63 0.16 2.10
C ALA A 27 -1.09 0.39 3.55
N VAL A 28 -1.33 1.65 3.90
CA VAL A 28 -1.65 2.08 5.27
C VAL A 28 -3.16 2.25 5.45
N GLY A 29 -3.76 1.55 6.42
CA GLY A 29 -5.15 1.74 6.84
C GLY A 29 -6.20 1.48 5.76
N THR A 30 -5.83 0.83 4.66
CA THR A 30 -6.71 0.53 3.53
C THR A 30 -7.09 -0.94 3.50
N ARG A 31 -8.29 -1.22 2.97
CA ARG A 31 -8.79 -2.58 2.73
C ARG A 31 -8.32 -3.18 1.42
N LEU A 32 -7.57 -2.41 0.62
CA LEU A 32 -7.17 -2.75 -0.75
C LEU A 32 -8.36 -3.22 -1.58
N SER A 33 -9.42 -2.41 -1.63
CA SER A 33 -10.62 -2.76 -2.40
C SER A 33 -10.31 -2.88 -3.89
N ASP A 34 -11.19 -3.55 -4.62
CA ASP A 34 -11.06 -3.71 -6.08
C ASP A 34 -10.98 -2.37 -6.81
N PHE A 35 -11.66 -1.33 -6.32
CA PHE A 35 -11.54 0.00 -6.90
C PHE A 35 -10.13 0.57 -6.69
N THR A 36 -9.54 0.40 -5.51
CA THR A 36 -8.18 0.87 -5.23
C THR A 36 -7.11 0.10 -6.00
N THR A 37 -7.30 -1.21 -6.17
CA THR A 37 -6.29 -2.12 -6.76
C THR A 37 -6.54 -2.42 -8.24
N ALA A 38 -7.61 -1.86 -8.83
CA ALA A 38 -8.14 -2.25 -10.13
C ALA A 38 -8.32 -3.78 -10.24
N SER A 39 -9.02 -4.38 -9.27
CA SER A 39 -9.18 -5.84 -9.13
C SER A 39 -7.84 -6.57 -9.20
N ARG A 40 -6.85 -6.08 -8.45
CA ARG A 40 -5.46 -6.56 -8.40
C ARG A 40 -4.63 -6.36 -9.67
N SER A 41 -5.18 -5.77 -10.73
CA SER A 41 -4.44 -5.54 -11.97
C SER A 41 -3.50 -4.33 -11.91
N LEU A 42 -3.61 -3.46 -10.89
CA LEU A 42 -2.82 -2.24 -10.83
C LEU A 42 -1.36 -2.47 -10.41
N PHE A 43 -1.14 -3.39 -9.48
CA PHE A 43 0.18 -3.71 -8.94
C PHE A 43 0.81 -4.81 -9.79
N ARG A 44 1.23 -4.45 -11.02
CA ARG A 44 1.59 -5.40 -12.08
C ARG A 44 2.95 -6.06 -11.93
N THR A 45 3.78 -5.59 -11.01
CA THR A 45 5.13 -6.14 -10.83
C THR A 45 5.04 -7.45 -10.06
N SER A 46 5.40 -8.56 -10.70
CA SER A 46 5.49 -9.88 -10.03
C SER A 46 6.49 -9.90 -8.86
N SER A 47 7.38 -8.90 -8.78
CA SER A 47 8.36 -8.70 -7.71
C SER A 47 7.96 -7.62 -6.70
N ALA A 48 6.80 -6.96 -6.84
CA ALA A 48 6.40 -5.91 -5.90
C ALA A 48 6.13 -6.53 -4.53
N THR A 49 6.85 -6.06 -3.52
CA THR A 49 6.55 -6.39 -2.13
C THR A 49 5.40 -5.51 -1.65
N LEU A 50 4.31 -6.13 -1.24
CA LEU A 50 3.19 -5.43 -0.62
C LEU A 50 3.32 -5.55 0.89
N ILE A 51 3.35 -4.42 1.59
CA ILE A 51 3.24 -4.34 3.06
C ILE A 51 1.89 -3.71 3.38
N GLN A 52 1.10 -4.33 4.26
CA GLN A 52 -0.13 -3.75 4.76
C GLN A 52 0.01 -3.39 6.23
N LEU A 53 0.02 -2.10 6.53
CA LEU A 53 -0.10 -1.57 7.89
C LEU A 53 -1.58 -1.41 8.23
N ASN A 54 -2.12 -2.29 9.05
CA ASN A 54 -3.54 -2.26 9.42
C ASN A 54 -3.78 -2.82 10.82
N ALA A 55 -4.73 -2.24 11.56
CA ALA A 55 -5.14 -2.76 12.87
C ALA A 55 -5.92 -4.07 12.75
N ALA A 56 -6.61 -4.28 11.61
CA ALA A 56 -7.31 -5.53 11.33
C ALA A 56 -6.37 -6.55 10.68
N GLY A 57 -6.10 -7.66 11.38
CA GLY A 57 -5.20 -8.71 10.88
C GLY A 57 -5.64 -9.34 9.55
N PHE A 58 -6.96 -9.46 9.32
CA PHE A 58 -7.49 -9.95 8.05
C PHE A 58 -7.10 -9.03 6.87
N ASP A 59 -7.23 -7.72 7.05
CA ASP A 59 -6.80 -6.78 6.02
C ASP A 59 -5.27 -6.76 5.91
N ALA A 60 -4.53 -6.86 7.03
CA ALA A 60 -3.06 -6.89 7.03
C ALA A 60 -2.44 -8.02 6.18
N ALA A 61 -3.13 -9.15 6.05
CA ALA A 61 -2.66 -10.30 5.25
C ALA A 61 -3.23 -10.34 3.81
N LYS A 62 -4.05 -9.35 3.42
CA LYS A 62 -4.70 -9.37 2.11
C LYS A 62 -3.69 -9.42 0.98
N HIS A 63 -4.06 -10.16 -0.05
CA HIS A 63 -3.31 -10.27 -1.29
C HIS A 63 -1.87 -10.80 -1.13
N GLY A 64 -1.58 -11.53 -0.04
CA GLY A 64 -0.24 -12.04 0.22
C GLY A 64 0.73 -10.96 0.70
N ALA A 65 0.22 -9.86 1.25
CA ALA A 65 1.04 -8.82 1.84
C ALA A 65 1.87 -9.34 3.03
N LEU A 66 3.02 -8.72 3.26
CA LEU A 66 3.72 -8.78 4.53
C LEU A 66 2.88 -8.00 5.56
N PRO A 67 2.31 -8.68 6.57
CA PRO A 67 1.38 -8.05 7.49
C PRO A 67 2.14 -7.21 8.53
N LEU A 68 1.75 -5.95 8.70
CA LEU A 68 2.17 -5.11 9.82
C LEU A 68 0.92 -4.74 10.63
N ILE A 69 0.69 -5.48 11.71
CA ILE A 69 -0.53 -5.34 12.51
C ILE A 69 -0.32 -4.30 13.61
N ALA A 70 -0.84 -3.10 13.40
CA ALA A 70 -0.77 -2.00 14.36
C ALA A 70 -1.81 -0.91 14.01
N ASP A 71 -2.07 -0.03 14.97
CA ASP A 71 -2.65 1.28 14.66
C ASP A 71 -1.76 2.00 13.62
N ALA A 72 -2.38 2.70 12.67
CA ALA A 72 -1.67 3.31 11.55
C ALA A 72 -0.66 4.37 12.00
N ARG A 73 -1.00 5.20 12.99
CA ARG A 73 -0.09 6.22 13.51
C ARG A 73 1.05 5.57 14.27
N ALA A 74 0.73 4.70 15.23
CA ALA A 74 1.74 4.03 16.04
C ALA A 74 2.72 3.20 15.19
N GLY A 75 2.22 2.52 14.16
CA GLY A 75 3.03 1.75 13.22
C GLY A 75 3.95 2.62 12.35
N LEU A 76 3.46 3.75 11.85
CA LEU A 76 4.30 4.70 11.11
C LEU A 76 5.37 5.32 12.00
N ASP A 77 5.03 5.70 13.24
CA ASP A 77 5.99 6.26 14.18
C ASP A 77 7.10 5.24 14.54
N ALA A 78 6.76 3.96 14.65
CA ALA A 78 7.73 2.90 14.88
C ALA A 78 8.63 2.66 13.66
N LEU A 79 8.05 2.69 12.45
CA LEU A 79 8.79 2.55 11.20
C LEU A 79 9.76 3.73 10.99
N ASP A 80 9.31 4.95 11.26
CA ASP A 80 10.14 6.17 11.18
C ASP A 80 11.35 6.07 12.12
N ARG A 81 11.13 5.70 13.39
CA ARG A 81 12.23 5.47 14.34
C ARG A 81 13.20 4.37 13.91
N ALA A 82 12.72 3.32 13.24
CA ALA A 82 13.56 2.21 12.79
C ALA A 82 14.37 2.56 11.53
N LEU A 83 13.88 3.49 10.70
CA LEU A 83 14.53 3.96 9.48
C LEU A 83 15.42 5.18 9.71
N ALA A 84 15.20 5.92 10.80
CA ALA A 84 16.02 7.04 11.22
C ALA A 84 17.49 6.59 11.31
N THR A 85 18.28 7.10 10.37
CA THR A 85 19.71 6.80 10.21
C THR A 85 20.56 7.85 10.89
#